data_AF-A0A0M9FXI7-F1
#
_entry.id   AF-A0A0M9FXI7-F1
#
_cell.length_a   1.000
_cell.length_b   1.000
_cell.length_c   1.000
_cell.angle_alpha   90.00
_cell.angle_beta   90.00
_cell.angle_gamma   90.00
#
_symmetry.space_group_name_H-M   'P 1'
#
loop_
_entity.id
_entity.type
_entity.pdbx_description
1 polymer ?
#
loop_
_entity_poly.entity_id
_entity_poly.type
_entity_poly.pdbx_seq_one_letter_code
_entity_poly.pdbx_strand_id
1 'polypeptide(L)'
;MLPVRRAFPPRAAPLLRGRFTHSIARAVLCCRRCSSPFTVQSSRFHCTTARYCSTFTAANHHNSRSSGIHGGAEEGGADSAITTAALRAARDGPLKARCSEMRSELEELERIKNLCDAAAQRHLDRKMQQLFLLLLFQAVVLFDWTYVHFDWNLVEPITYLIGYSATWIAILWYGALQREFSYDTLRDMLREQQCERLYAQHKFDLAHYEKVKVEVDRLQRVLRSLEPL
;
A
#
# COMPACT_ATOMS: atom_id res chain seq x y z
N MET A 1 48.28 56.55 -25.17
CA MET A 1 48.19 55.82 -26.45
C MET A 1 47.99 54.33 -26.14
N LEU A 2 46.83 53.77 -26.48
CA LEU A 2 46.64 52.31 -26.63
C LEU A 2 47.27 51.89 -27.98
N PRO A 3 47.79 50.66 -28.13
CA PRO A 3 46.99 49.53 -28.65
C PRO A 3 47.24 48.22 -27.87
N VAL A 4 46.25 47.37 -27.55
CA VAL A 4 45.41 46.48 -28.39
C VAL A 4 45.97 45.04 -28.52
N ARG A 5 45.24 44.13 -27.85
CA ARG A 5 44.79 42.78 -28.23
C ARG A 5 45.75 41.57 -28.35
N ARG A 6 45.36 40.57 -27.55
CA ARG A 6 45.01 39.16 -27.88
C ARG A 6 46.10 38.27 -28.49
N ALA A 7 46.36 37.13 -27.84
CA ALA A 7 46.04 35.80 -28.39
C ALA A 7 46.39 34.67 -27.40
N PHE A 8 45.37 33.98 -26.91
CA PHE A 8 45.41 32.51 -26.73
C PHE A 8 45.42 31.89 -28.14
N PRO A 9 46.00 30.70 -28.39
CA PRO A 9 45.27 29.44 -28.12
C PRO A 9 46.23 28.23 -27.83
N PRO A 10 45.81 26.95 -27.92
CA PRO A 10 45.42 26.17 -26.75
C PRO A 10 46.16 24.83 -26.58
N ARG A 11 46.16 24.31 -25.35
CA ARG A 11 46.67 22.99 -24.97
C ARG A 11 45.63 21.92 -25.37
N ALA A 12 45.99 21.04 -26.29
CA ALA A 12 45.17 19.93 -26.76
C ALA A 12 45.47 18.64 -25.95
N ALA A 13 44.42 18.01 -25.40
CA ALA A 13 44.27 16.57 -25.10
C ALA A 13 42.87 16.33 -24.48
N PRO A 14 42.34 15.10 -24.43
CA PRO A 14 41.97 14.25 -25.55
C PRO A 14 40.45 13.97 -25.59
N LEU A 15 39.99 13.52 -26.75
CA LEU A 15 38.61 13.20 -27.08
C LEU A 15 38.11 11.93 -26.36
N LEU A 16 37.22 12.09 -25.37
CA LEU A 16 36.31 11.06 -24.91
C LEU A 16 34.96 11.24 -25.62
N ARG A 17 34.83 10.60 -26.80
CA ARG A 17 33.60 10.62 -27.59
C ARG A 17 32.69 9.47 -27.16
N GLY A 18 31.88 9.71 -26.13
CA GLY A 18 30.74 8.86 -25.80
C GLY A 18 29.69 8.93 -26.90
N ARG A 19 29.59 7.90 -27.74
CA ARG A 19 28.43 7.71 -28.63
C ARG A 19 27.28 7.15 -27.81
N PHE A 20 26.39 8.04 -27.37
CA PHE A 20 25.00 7.70 -27.09
C PHE A 20 24.29 7.51 -28.44
N THR A 21 24.20 6.26 -28.90
CA THR A 21 23.27 5.89 -29.98
C THR A 21 21.98 5.43 -29.34
N HIS A 22 20.93 6.23 -29.51
CA HIS A 22 19.54 5.86 -29.33
C HIS A 22 19.24 4.59 -30.13
N SER A 23 18.83 3.52 -29.44
CA SER A 23 18.15 2.37 -30.05
C SER A 23 16.78 2.26 -29.41
N ILE A 24 15.82 2.95 -30.00
CA ILE A 24 14.39 2.71 -29.84
C ILE A 24 14.02 1.72 -30.93
N ALA A 25 13.96 0.43 -30.61
CA ALA A 25 13.39 -0.58 -31.50
C ALA A 25 13.07 -1.87 -30.72
N ARG A 26 11.88 -1.93 -30.12
CA ARG A 26 11.11 -3.11 -29.69
C ARG A 26 9.86 -2.60 -28.98
N ALA A 27 8.66 -3.11 -29.13
CA ALA A 27 8.05 -4.07 -30.02
C ALA A 27 6.54 -3.89 -29.77
N VAL A 28 5.82 -3.24 -30.67
CA VAL A 28 4.36 -3.20 -30.65
C VAL A 28 3.91 -3.59 -32.04
N LEU A 29 3.44 -4.83 -32.19
CA LEU A 29 2.54 -5.29 -33.25
C LEU A 29 2.22 -6.77 -32.98
N CYS A 30 1.28 -7.02 -32.06
CA CYS A 30 0.43 -8.21 -32.13
C CYS A 30 -0.85 -8.00 -31.30
N CYS A 31 -1.70 -7.07 -31.73
CA CYS A 31 -3.13 -7.16 -31.42
C CYS A 31 -3.86 -7.40 -32.73
N ARG A 32 -4.14 -8.68 -32.98
CA ARG A 32 -5.02 -9.14 -34.06
C ARG A 32 -6.37 -8.48 -33.91
N ARG A 33 -6.75 -7.80 -34.99
CA ARG A 33 -8.10 -7.33 -35.29
C ARG A 33 -8.88 -8.50 -35.91
N CYS A 34 -9.86 -9.02 -35.20
CA CYS A 34 -10.93 -9.83 -35.79
C CYS A 34 -12.27 -9.14 -35.50
N SER A 35 -12.73 -8.39 -36.50
CA SER A 35 -14.15 -8.21 -36.85
C SER A 35 -14.78 -9.61 -36.97
N SER A 36 -16.02 -9.94 -36.60
CA SER A 36 -17.33 -9.29 -36.72
C SER A 36 -18.39 -10.35 -36.25
N PRO A 37 -19.69 -10.27 -36.61
CA PRO A 37 -20.80 -9.44 -36.15
C PRO A 37 -21.89 -10.34 -35.49
N PHE A 38 -23.17 -9.90 -35.50
CA PHE A 38 -24.41 -10.68 -35.22
C PHE A 38 -24.85 -10.76 -33.73
N THR A 39 -26.10 -10.71 -33.26
CA THR A 39 -27.45 -10.29 -33.68
C THR A 39 -28.36 -10.53 -32.44
N VAL A 40 -29.18 -9.54 -32.04
CA VAL A 40 -30.57 -9.61 -31.49
C VAL A 40 -30.93 -10.50 -30.26
N GLN A 41 -31.91 -9.98 -29.49
CA GLN A 41 -32.85 -10.63 -28.54
C GLN A 41 -32.35 -10.92 -27.11
N SER A 42 -32.82 -10.20 -26.08
CA SER A 42 -34.12 -10.31 -25.38
C SER A 42 -34.27 -11.57 -24.53
N SER A 43 -34.52 -11.34 -23.23
CA SER A 43 -35.46 -12.04 -22.35
C SER A 43 -34.85 -12.45 -21.01
N ARG A 44 -35.46 -11.87 -19.95
CA ARG A 44 -35.90 -12.47 -18.68
C ARG A 44 -35.32 -13.86 -18.35
N PHE A 45 -34.84 -14.05 -17.11
CA PHE A 45 -35.57 -14.79 -16.06
C PHE A 45 -34.80 -14.81 -14.74
N HIS A 46 -35.58 -14.96 -13.66
CA HIS A 46 -35.26 -15.01 -12.24
C HIS A 46 -34.18 -16.04 -11.84
N CYS A 47 -33.49 -15.80 -10.72
CA CYS A 47 -33.35 -16.86 -9.71
C CYS A 47 -33.06 -16.33 -8.29
N THR A 48 -34.05 -16.59 -7.45
CA THR A 48 -34.14 -16.51 -5.99
C THR A 48 -33.14 -17.41 -5.25
N THR A 49 -32.64 -16.88 -4.13
CA THR A 49 -32.32 -17.56 -2.85
C THR A 49 -32.24 -19.09 -2.81
N ALA A 50 -31.05 -19.61 -2.48
CA ALA A 50 -30.86 -20.99 -2.06
C ALA A 50 -30.66 -21.06 -0.53
N ARG A 51 -31.64 -21.69 0.15
CA ARG A 51 -31.55 -22.19 1.53
C ARG A 51 -30.67 -23.44 1.53
N TYR A 52 -29.79 -23.57 2.51
CA TYR A 52 -29.12 -24.84 2.81
C TYR A 52 -29.77 -25.45 4.06
N CYS A 53 -30.44 -26.58 3.86
CA CYS A 53 -30.93 -27.47 4.90
C CYS A 53 -30.57 -28.88 4.43
N SER A 54 -29.76 -29.59 5.20
CA SER A 54 -29.44 -31.01 4.96
C SER A 54 -29.64 -31.76 6.26
N THR A 55 -30.58 -32.69 6.24
CA THR A 55 -30.88 -33.64 7.31
C THR A 55 -30.25 -35.00 7.01
N PHE A 56 -29.82 -35.64 8.11
CA PHE A 56 -29.91 -37.09 8.40
C PHE A 56 -28.92 -38.08 7.76
N THR A 57 -28.24 -38.88 8.59
CA THR A 57 -28.51 -40.34 8.73
C THR A 57 -27.89 -40.87 10.04
N ALA A 58 -28.65 -41.74 10.70
CA ALA A 58 -28.36 -42.44 11.96
C ALA A 58 -27.41 -43.65 11.79
N ALA A 59 -26.72 -44.04 12.87
CA ALA A 59 -26.34 -45.43 13.16
C ALA A 59 -25.97 -45.60 14.65
N ASN A 60 -26.16 -46.81 15.16
CA ASN A 60 -26.60 -47.14 16.51
C ASN A 60 -25.53 -47.96 17.30
N HIS A 61 -25.80 -48.16 18.59
CA HIS A 61 -25.30 -49.17 19.54
C HIS A 61 -23.88 -49.06 20.15
N HIS A 62 -23.85 -48.81 21.47
CA HIS A 62 -23.46 -49.87 22.43
C HIS A 62 -24.14 -49.69 23.79
N ASN A 63 -24.71 -50.78 24.27
CA ASN A 63 -25.41 -50.95 25.54
C ASN A 63 -24.39 -51.44 26.59
N SER A 64 -24.43 -50.90 27.81
CA SER A 64 -24.02 -51.62 29.03
C SER A 64 -24.69 -51.00 30.26
N ARG A 65 -25.39 -51.88 30.96
CA ARG A 65 -26.27 -51.74 32.11
C ARG A 65 -25.45 -51.66 33.40
N SER A 66 -25.81 -50.79 34.34
CA SER A 66 -25.61 -51.04 35.77
C SER A 66 -26.59 -50.20 36.59
N SER A 67 -27.49 -50.90 37.25
CA SER A 67 -28.49 -50.44 38.21
C SER A 67 -27.84 -50.00 39.52
N GLY A 68 -28.50 -49.14 40.30
CA GLY A 68 -28.22 -49.04 41.74
C GLY A 68 -28.53 -47.68 42.35
N ILE A 69 -29.65 -47.64 43.06
CA ILE A 69 -30.18 -46.54 43.88
C ILE A 69 -29.25 -46.20 45.05
N HIS A 70 -29.05 -44.91 45.36
CA HIS A 70 -29.27 -44.36 46.71
C HIS A 70 -29.14 -42.82 46.72
N GLY A 71 -30.13 -42.16 47.30
CA GLY A 71 -30.11 -40.73 47.57
C GLY A 71 -29.14 -40.37 48.69
N GLY A 72 -28.72 -39.10 48.70
CA GLY A 72 -27.96 -38.51 49.79
C GLY A 72 -27.16 -37.29 49.38
N ALA A 73 -27.51 -36.16 49.98
CA ALA A 73 -26.69 -34.98 50.27
C ALA A 73 -26.17 -34.12 49.10
N GLU A 74 -26.76 -32.92 49.03
CA GLU A 74 -26.18 -31.70 48.48
C GLU A 74 -24.81 -31.39 49.10
N GLU A 75 -23.73 -31.85 48.47
CA GLU A 75 -22.38 -31.25 48.61
C GLU A 75 -21.67 -31.08 47.24
N GLY A 76 -22.35 -31.39 46.13
CA GLY A 76 -21.75 -31.45 44.79
C GLY A 76 -21.53 -30.12 44.07
N GLY A 77 -21.84 -28.98 44.70
CA GLY A 77 -21.70 -27.65 44.08
C GLY A 77 -20.25 -27.19 43.95
N ALA A 78 -19.40 -27.52 44.93
CA ALA A 78 -18.00 -27.10 44.95
C ALA A 78 -17.11 -27.99 44.06
N ASP A 79 -17.25 -29.32 44.15
CA ASP A 79 -16.40 -30.26 43.38
C ASP A 79 -16.69 -30.25 41.88
N SER A 80 -17.95 -30.07 41.47
CA SER A 80 -18.32 -29.97 40.04
C SER A 80 -17.87 -28.64 39.42
N ALA A 81 -17.91 -27.55 40.18
CA ALA A 81 -17.43 -26.23 39.75
C ALA A 81 -15.90 -26.23 39.57
N ILE A 82 -15.15 -26.85 40.48
CA ILE A 82 -13.69 -26.98 40.40
C ILE A 82 -13.28 -27.83 39.18
N THR A 83 -14.01 -28.93 38.92
CA THR A 83 -13.71 -29.82 37.79
C THR A 83 -13.97 -29.15 36.43
N THR A 84 -15.08 -28.40 36.29
CA THR A 84 -15.38 -27.67 35.03
C THR A 84 -14.46 -26.47 34.81
N ALA A 85 -14.03 -25.78 35.87
CA ALA A 85 -13.04 -24.72 35.79
C ALA A 85 -11.66 -25.25 35.35
N ALA A 86 -11.21 -26.39 35.89
CA ALA A 86 -9.96 -27.02 35.51
C ALA A 86 -9.94 -27.46 34.03
N LEU A 87 -11.05 -28.01 33.51
CA LEU A 87 -11.18 -28.38 32.10
C LEU A 87 -11.15 -27.18 31.15
N ARG A 88 -11.81 -26.08 31.51
CA ARG A 88 -11.74 -24.82 30.74
C ARG A 88 -10.33 -24.27 30.73
N ALA A 89 -9.65 -24.24 31.88
CA ALA A 89 -8.27 -23.77 31.98
C ALA A 89 -7.30 -24.61 31.12
N ALA A 90 -7.45 -25.93 31.11
CA ALA A 90 -6.64 -26.84 30.29
C ALA A 90 -6.88 -26.64 28.79
N ARG A 91 -8.13 -26.35 28.37
CA ARG A 91 -8.48 -26.06 26.97
C ARG A 91 -8.00 -24.67 26.52
N ASP A 92 -8.16 -23.67 27.37
CA ASP A 92 -7.93 -22.26 27.02
C ASP A 92 -6.43 -21.93 27.07
N GLY A 93 -5.64 -22.63 27.88
CA GLY A 93 -4.18 -22.48 27.98
C GLY A 93 -3.46 -22.51 26.64
N PRO A 94 -3.56 -23.59 25.82
CA PRO A 94 -2.87 -23.67 24.53
C PRO A 94 -3.38 -22.65 23.51
N LEU A 95 -4.68 -22.29 23.55
CA LEU A 95 -5.25 -21.26 22.67
C LEU A 95 -4.72 -19.87 23.02
N LYS A 96 -4.61 -19.56 24.32
CA LYS A 96 -4.01 -18.33 24.82
C LYS A 96 -2.53 -18.25 24.44
N ALA A 97 -1.78 -19.34 24.61
CA ALA A 97 -0.36 -19.40 24.25
C ALA A 97 -0.13 -19.17 22.75
N ARG A 98 -0.89 -19.85 21.87
CA ARG A 98 -0.82 -19.61 20.41
C ARG A 98 -1.23 -18.20 20.02
N CYS A 99 -2.27 -17.66 20.66
CA CYS A 99 -2.71 -16.29 20.40
C CYS A 99 -1.63 -15.26 20.82
N SER A 100 -0.94 -15.46 21.95
CA SER A 100 0.16 -14.59 22.36
C SER A 100 1.37 -14.67 21.41
N GLU A 101 1.70 -15.87 20.93
CA GLU A 101 2.80 -16.08 19.98
C GLU A 101 2.51 -15.37 18.64
N MET A 102 1.34 -15.60 18.04
CA MET A 102 0.97 -14.95 16.77
C MET A 102 0.80 -13.43 16.92
N ARG A 103 0.37 -12.94 18.09
CA ARG A 103 0.35 -11.49 18.37
C ARG A 103 1.75 -10.90 18.38
N SER A 104 2.73 -11.60 18.94
CA SER A 104 4.12 -11.12 18.96
C SER A 104 4.71 -11.04 17.56
N GLU A 105 4.42 -12.01 16.68
CA GLU A 105 4.81 -11.98 15.27
C GLU A 105 4.11 -10.82 14.52
N LEU A 106 2.82 -10.61 14.77
CA LEU A 106 2.07 -9.50 14.16
C LEU A 106 2.64 -8.14 14.58
N GLU A 107 3.00 -7.98 15.85
CA GLU A 107 3.59 -6.75 16.37
C GLU A 107 4.95 -6.44 15.72
N GLU A 108 5.77 -7.47 15.48
CA GLU A 108 7.05 -7.31 14.78
C GLU A 108 6.84 -6.86 13.32
N LEU A 109 5.91 -7.49 12.60
CA LEU A 109 5.57 -7.11 11.23
C LEU A 109 4.97 -5.70 11.15
N GLU A 110 4.14 -5.31 12.11
CA GLU A 110 3.53 -3.98 12.18
C GLU A 110 4.57 -2.90 12.50
N ARG A 111 5.59 -3.20 13.31
CA ARG A 111 6.74 -2.29 13.51
C ARG A 111 7.46 -2.01 12.19
N ILE A 112 7.76 -3.04 11.40
CA ILE A 112 8.43 -2.87 10.09
C ILE A 112 7.56 -2.05 9.13
N LYS A 113 6.26 -2.32 9.11
CA LYS A 113 5.29 -1.56 8.32
C LYS A 113 5.28 -0.07 8.70
N ASN A 114 5.17 0.22 10.00
CA ASN A 114 5.14 1.59 10.52
C ASN A 114 6.44 2.35 10.22
N LEU A 115 7.59 1.68 10.27
CA LEU A 115 8.87 2.28 9.87
C LEU A 115 8.88 2.65 8.37
N CYS A 116 8.36 1.77 7.51
CA CYS A 116 8.25 2.04 6.08
C CYS A 116 7.28 3.19 5.78
N ASP A 117 6.12 3.22 6.44
CA ASP A 117 5.11 4.27 6.27
C ASP A 117 5.63 5.63 6.76
N ALA A 118 6.32 5.67 7.91
CA ALA A 118 6.97 6.87 8.42
C ALA A 118 8.10 7.35 7.50
N ALA A 119 8.87 6.42 6.92
CA ALA A 119 9.86 6.78 5.90
C ALA A 119 9.18 7.38 4.67
N ALA A 120 8.09 6.78 4.16
CA ALA A 120 7.35 7.28 3.00
C ALA A 120 6.82 8.71 3.24
N GLN A 121 6.26 9.00 4.42
CA GLN A 121 5.80 10.35 4.79
C GLN A 121 6.91 11.41 4.69
N ARG A 122 8.09 11.11 5.25
CA ARG A 122 9.25 12.01 5.19
C ARG A 122 9.71 12.28 3.75
N HIS A 123 9.54 11.33 2.83
CA HIS A 123 9.88 11.54 1.43
C HIS A 123 8.91 12.52 0.75
N LEU A 124 7.61 12.41 1.06
CA LEU A 124 6.58 13.32 0.53
C LEU A 124 6.79 14.75 1.01
N ASP A 125 7.08 14.92 2.30
CA ASP A 125 7.32 16.25 2.87
C ASP A 125 8.57 16.90 2.26
N ARG A 126 9.64 16.12 2.06
CA ARG A 126 10.83 16.58 1.34
C ARG A 126 10.53 16.98 -0.10
N LYS A 127 9.65 16.25 -0.80
CA LYS A 127 9.25 16.60 -2.18
C LYS A 127 8.52 17.95 -2.24
N MET A 128 7.63 18.20 -1.28
CA MET A 128 6.93 19.49 -1.18
C MET A 128 7.91 20.63 -0.86
N GLN A 129 8.84 20.40 0.06
CA GLN A 129 9.90 21.37 0.38
C GLN A 129 10.80 21.66 -0.83
N GLN A 130 11.17 20.64 -1.60
CA GLN A 130 11.96 20.79 -2.83
C GLN A 130 11.24 21.65 -3.87
N LEU A 131 9.93 21.45 -4.05
CA LEU A 131 9.14 22.25 -4.98
C LEU A 131 9.07 23.72 -4.54
N PHE A 132 8.87 23.96 -3.24
CA PHE A 132 8.86 25.32 -2.69
C PHE A 132 10.22 26.02 -2.83
N LEU A 133 11.32 25.32 -2.53
CA LEU A 133 12.68 25.85 -2.70
C LEU A 133 12.99 26.14 -4.17
N LEU A 134 12.54 25.30 -5.10
CA LEU A 134 12.68 25.53 -6.53
C LEU A 134 11.94 26.81 -6.96
N LEU A 135 10.74 27.04 -6.45
CA LEU A 135 9.95 28.23 -6.75
C LEU A 135 10.60 29.51 -6.21
N LEU A 136 11.14 29.46 -4.98
CA LEU A 136 11.92 30.56 -4.41
C LEU A 136 13.19 30.82 -5.22
N PHE A 137 13.93 29.77 -5.59
CA PHE A 137 15.12 29.90 -6.42
C PHE A 137 14.80 30.55 -7.77
N GLN A 138 13.71 30.12 -8.42
CA GLN A 138 13.22 30.75 -9.65
C GLN A 138 12.95 32.25 -9.45
N ALA A 139 12.27 32.63 -8.36
CA ALA A 139 11.98 34.03 -8.07
C ALA A 139 13.26 34.86 -7.85
N VAL A 140 14.24 34.31 -7.11
CA VAL A 140 15.53 34.98 -6.86
C VAL A 140 16.32 35.15 -8.15
N VAL A 141 16.39 34.13 -9.00
CA VAL A 141 17.09 34.20 -10.30
C VAL A 141 16.43 35.24 -11.20
N LEU A 142 15.09 35.27 -11.28
CA LEU A 142 14.38 36.27 -12.08
C LEU A 142 14.58 37.69 -11.54
N PHE A 143 14.62 37.86 -10.22
CA PHE A 143 14.92 39.14 -9.59
C PHE A 143 16.33 39.61 -9.91
N ASP A 144 17.34 38.75 -9.75
CA ASP A 144 18.73 39.08 -10.06
C ASP A 144 18.94 39.39 -11.55
N TRP A 145 18.29 38.63 -12.44
CA TRP A 145 18.29 38.94 -13.87
C TRP A 145 17.66 40.28 -14.20
N THR A 146 16.53 40.62 -13.59
CA THR A 146 15.80 41.86 -13.88
C THR A 146 16.53 43.11 -13.41
N TYR A 147 17.23 43.04 -12.26
CA TYR A 147 17.77 44.23 -11.61
C TYR A 147 19.30 44.35 -11.68
N VAL A 148 20.03 43.26 -11.92
CA VAL A 148 21.50 43.25 -11.85
C VAL A 148 22.14 42.98 -13.22
N HIS A 149 21.65 41.98 -13.96
CA HIS A 149 22.36 41.45 -15.13
C HIS A 149 21.77 41.83 -16.50
N PHE A 150 20.45 41.91 -16.63
CA PHE A 150 19.78 42.07 -17.93
C PHE A 150 18.72 43.19 -17.89
N ASP A 151 18.55 43.86 -19.03
CA ASP A 151 17.44 44.81 -19.21
C ASP A 151 16.09 44.09 -19.23
N TRP A 152 15.04 44.77 -18.75
CA TRP A 152 13.67 44.27 -18.68
C TRP A 152 13.15 43.70 -20.01
N ASN A 153 13.53 44.31 -21.14
CA ASN A 153 13.11 43.89 -22.48
C ASN A 153 13.56 42.46 -22.85
N LEU A 154 14.65 41.96 -22.27
CA LEU A 154 15.10 40.58 -22.47
C LEU A 154 14.39 39.60 -21.53
N VAL A 155 14.15 40.01 -20.28
CA VAL A 155 13.57 39.15 -19.22
C VAL A 155 12.07 38.92 -19.43
N GLU A 156 11.38 39.89 -20.04
CA GLU A 156 9.95 39.83 -20.34
C GLU A 156 9.55 38.56 -21.13
N PRO A 157 10.08 38.29 -22.34
CA PRO A 157 9.72 37.07 -23.08
C PRO A 157 10.15 35.78 -22.39
N ILE A 158 11.26 35.79 -21.65
CA ILE A 158 11.77 34.61 -20.95
C ILE A 158 10.84 34.22 -19.80
N THR A 159 10.33 35.19 -19.05
CA THR A 159 9.41 34.94 -17.93
C THR A 159 8.10 34.31 -18.42
N TYR A 160 7.58 34.78 -19.55
CA TYR A 160 6.40 34.17 -20.18
C TYR A 160 6.66 32.71 -20.59
N LEU A 161 7.83 32.41 -21.19
CA LEU A 161 8.20 31.04 -21.54
C LEU A 161 8.28 30.12 -20.32
N ILE A 162 8.83 30.59 -19.20
CA ILE A 162 8.89 29.82 -17.95
C ILE A 162 7.47 29.56 -17.42
N GLY A 163 6.61 30.59 -17.35
CA GLY A 163 5.22 30.43 -16.92
C GLY A 163 4.41 29.48 -17.80
N TYR A 164 4.57 29.58 -19.12
CA TYR A 164 3.96 28.64 -20.07
C TYR A 164 4.49 27.22 -19.87
N SER A 165 5.80 27.03 -19.69
CA SER A 165 6.39 25.71 -19.48
C SER A 165 5.85 25.03 -18.21
N ALA A 166 5.70 25.77 -17.11
CA ALA A 166 5.09 25.26 -15.88
C ALA A 166 3.62 24.85 -16.10
N THR A 167 2.88 25.65 -16.88
CA THR A 167 1.48 25.35 -17.24
C THR A 167 1.38 24.07 -18.07
N TRP A 168 2.23 23.90 -19.08
CA TRP A 168 2.29 22.67 -19.88
C TRP A 168 2.63 21.44 -19.03
N ILE A 169 3.60 21.54 -18.12
CA ILE A 169 3.95 20.45 -17.18
C ILE A 169 2.76 20.11 -16.29
N ALA A 170 2.06 21.09 -15.75
CA ALA A 170 0.87 20.87 -14.92
C ALA A 170 -0.24 20.16 -15.70
N ILE A 171 -0.47 20.53 -16.97
CA ILE A 171 -1.44 19.88 -17.85
C ILE A 171 -1.04 18.43 -18.13
N LEU A 172 0.23 18.16 -18.49
CA LEU A 172 0.73 16.81 -18.73
C LEU A 172 0.60 15.93 -17.49
N TRP A 173 0.94 16.48 -16.32
CA TRP A 173 0.80 15.80 -15.03
C TRP A 173 -0.67 15.48 -14.72
N TYR A 174 -1.57 16.45 -14.89
CA TYR A 174 -3.00 16.25 -14.69
C TYR A 174 -3.58 15.17 -15.61
N GLY A 175 -3.20 15.20 -16.90
CA GLY A 175 -3.61 14.18 -17.87
C GLY A 175 -3.13 12.78 -17.52
N ALA A 176 -1.94 12.65 -16.92
CA ALA A 176 -1.43 11.38 -16.43
C ALA A 176 -2.18 10.87 -15.18
N LEU A 177 -2.79 11.74 -14.39
CA LEU A 177 -3.34 11.39 -13.08
C LEU A 177 -4.85 11.05 -13.06
N GLN A 178 -5.61 11.38 -14.11
CA GLN A 178 -7.04 11.02 -14.34
C GLN A 178 -8.04 11.11 -13.15
N ARG A 179 -7.69 11.76 -12.03
CA ARG A 179 -8.53 11.82 -10.82
C ARG A 179 -8.65 13.24 -10.30
N GLU A 180 -9.73 13.49 -9.56
CA GLU A 180 -10.03 14.75 -8.89
C GLU A 180 -8.84 15.19 -8.01
N PHE A 181 -8.33 16.39 -8.28
CA PHE A 181 -7.11 16.92 -7.69
C PHE A 181 -7.42 17.50 -6.30
N SER A 182 -7.49 16.64 -5.29
CA SER A 182 -7.44 17.08 -3.89
C SER A 182 -6.03 16.85 -3.34
N TYR A 183 -5.50 17.82 -2.61
CA TYR A 183 -4.14 17.76 -2.06
C TYR A 183 -3.94 16.51 -1.18
N ASP A 184 -4.97 16.17 -0.39
CA ASP A 184 -4.93 15.01 0.50
C ASP A 184 -4.98 13.70 -0.29
N THR A 185 -5.82 13.60 -1.32
CA THR A 185 -5.94 12.39 -2.15
C THR A 185 -4.66 12.12 -2.95
N LEU A 186 -3.97 13.18 -3.42
CA LEU A 186 -2.66 13.08 -4.04
C LEU A 186 -1.60 12.53 -3.09
N ARG A 187 -1.54 13.06 -1.86
CA ARG A 187 -0.57 12.61 -0.86
C ARG A 187 -0.80 11.16 -0.49
N ASP A 188 -2.05 10.73 -0.37
CA ASP A 188 -2.41 9.35 -0.08
C ASP A 188 -2.01 8.42 -1.25
N MET A 189 -2.27 8.80 -2.50
CA MET A 189 -1.84 7.99 -3.66
C MET A 189 -0.32 7.87 -3.79
N LEU A 190 0.42 8.98 -3.62
CA LEU A 190 1.88 8.93 -3.63
C LEU A 190 2.43 8.13 -2.45
N ARG A 191 1.75 8.16 -1.29
CA ARG A 191 2.09 7.33 -0.14
C ARG A 191 1.94 5.86 -0.51
N GLU A 192 0.80 5.46 -1.05
CA GLU A 192 0.54 4.08 -1.47
C GLU A 192 1.61 3.58 -2.45
N GLN A 193 1.89 4.32 -3.52
CA GLN A 193 2.91 3.94 -4.50
C GLN A 193 4.31 3.84 -3.89
N GLN A 194 4.67 4.76 -2.99
CA GLN A 194 5.98 4.73 -2.37
C GLN A 194 6.08 3.59 -1.35
N CYS A 195 5.02 3.33 -0.59
CA CYS A 195 4.94 2.20 0.32
C CYS A 195 5.06 0.88 -0.44
N GLU A 196 4.35 0.68 -1.56
CA GLU A 196 4.50 -0.49 -2.43
C GLU A 196 5.95 -0.69 -2.89
N ARG A 197 6.64 0.39 -3.27
CA ARG A 197 8.06 0.33 -3.63
C ARG A 197 8.96 -0.05 -2.45
N LEU A 198 8.69 0.48 -1.26
CA LEU A 198 9.44 0.12 -0.05
C LEU A 198 9.18 -1.33 0.37
N TYR A 199 7.95 -1.83 0.25
CA TYR A 199 7.60 -3.22 0.52
C TYR A 199 8.32 -4.17 -0.45
N ALA A 200 8.38 -3.81 -1.74
CA ALA A 200 9.15 -4.55 -2.73
C ALA A 200 10.66 -4.56 -2.42
N GLN A 201 11.21 -3.46 -1.90
CA GLN A 201 12.63 -3.36 -1.52
C GLN A 201 12.97 -4.16 -0.26
N HIS A 202 12.08 -4.15 0.74
CA HIS A 202 12.28 -4.88 2.00
C HIS A 202 11.86 -6.35 1.92
N LYS A 203 11.38 -6.83 0.76
CA LYS A 203 10.80 -8.18 0.58
C LYS A 203 9.72 -8.48 1.63
N PHE A 204 8.96 -7.46 2.02
CA PHE A 204 7.87 -7.62 2.97
C PHE A 204 6.73 -8.35 2.27
N ASP A 205 6.44 -9.58 2.69
CA ASP A 205 5.33 -10.36 2.14
C ASP A 205 4.02 -9.86 2.74
N LEU A 206 3.36 -8.96 2.01
CA LEU A 206 2.06 -8.41 2.36
C LEU A 206 1.01 -9.52 2.52
N ALA A 207 1.12 -10.61 1.75
CA ALA A 207 0.20 -11.74 1.83
C ALA A 207 0.42 -12.58 3.10
N HIS A 208 1.66 -12.69 3.58
CA HIS A 208 1.94 -13.33 4.88
C HIS A 208 1.36 -12.50 6.03
N TYR A 209 1.58 -11.18 6.00
CA TYR A 209 1.04 -10.27 7.02
C TYR A 209 -0.50 -10.35 7.12
N GLU A 210 -1.20 -10.31 5.98
CA GLU A 210 -2.66 -10.42 5.97
C GLU A 210 -3.15 -11.77 6.53
N LYS A 211 -2.46 -12.87 6.20
CA LYS A 211 -2.79 -14.20 6.74
C LYS A 211 -2.63 -14.27 8.24
N VAL A 212 -1.49 -13.80 8.79
CA VAL A 212 -1.24 -13.78 10.24
C VAL A 212 -2.28 -12.92 10.94
N LYS A 213 -2.61 -11.76 10.38
CA LYS A 213 -3.64 -10.86 10.93
C LYS A 213 -5.01 -11.53 11.00
N VAL A 214 -5.45 -12.19 9.92
CA VAL A 214 -6.74 -12.90 9.86
C VAL A 214 -6.78 -14.04 10.88
N GLU A 215 -5.67 -14.77 11.05
CA GLU A 215 -5.61 -15.89 12.00
C GLU A 215 -5.61 -15.38 13.45
N VAL A 216 -4.89 -14.30 13.78
CA VAL A 216 -4.96 -13.64 15.10
C VAL A 216 -6.39 -13.18 15.41
N ASP A 217 -7.07 -12.53 14.47
CA ASP A 217 -8.47 -12.08 14.66
C ASP A 217 -9.43 -13.26 14.86
N ARG A 218 -9.18 -14.38 14.17
CA ARG A 218 -9.94 -15.61 14.34
C ARG A 218 -9.74 -16.20 15.73
N LEU A 219 -8.49 -16.37 16.17
CA LEU A 219 -8.18 -16.88 17.52
C LEU A 219 -8.76 -15.96 18.60
N GLN A 220 -8.67 -14.64 18.43
CA GLN A 220 -9.22 -13.66 19.36
C GLN A 220 -10.75 -13.74 19.44
N ARG A 221 -11.45 -13.93 18.32
CA ARG A 221 -12.90 -14.14 18.30
C ARG A 221 -13.31 -15.41 19.04
N VAL A 222 -12.58 -16.50 18.82
CA VAL A 222 -12.82 -17.76 19.56
C VAL A 222 -12.59 -17.54 21.05
N LEU A 223 -11.47 -16.94 21.45
CA LEU A 223 -11.16 -16.69 22.85
C LEU A 223 -12.24 -15.84 23.54
N ARG A 224 -12.68 -14.77 22.88
CA ARG A 224 -13.76 -13.88 23.37
C ARG A 224 -15.09 -14.61 23.54
N SER A 225 -15.42 -15.55 22.64
CA SER A 225 -16.67 -16.34 22.75
C SER A 225 -16.67 -17.33 23.92
N LEU A 226 -15.48 -17.64 24.47
CA LEU A 226 -15.29 -18.61 25.54
C LEU A 226 -15.21 -17.95 26.92
N GLU A 227 -15.01 -16.64 26.98
CA GLU A 227 -14.95 -15.85 28.22
C GLU A 227 -16.39 -15.58 28.69
N PRO A 228 -16.84 -16.19 29.81
CA PRO A 228 -18.15 -15.91 30.35
C PRO A 228 -18.17 -14.48 30.93
N LEU A 229 -19.20 -13.71 30.58
CA LEU A 229 -19.49 -12.39 31.16
C LEU A 229 -19.79 -12.46 32.66
#